data_AF-A0A9D9U5Q2-F1
#
_entry.id   AF-A0A9D9U5Q2-F1
#
_cell.length_a   1.000
_cell.length_b   1.000
_cell.length_c   1.000
_cell.angle_alpha   90.00
_cell.angle_beta   90.00
_cell.angle_gamma   90.00
#
_symmetry.space_group_name_H-M   'P 1'
#
loop_
_entity.id
_entity.type
_entity.pdbx_description
1 polymer ?
#
loop_
_entity_poly.entity_id
_entity_poly.type
_entity_poly.pdbx_seq_one_letter_code
_entity_poly.pdbx_strand_id
1 'polypeptide(L)'
;MSQQSPGRENGGGAEGRKSVPLLGVVKSIAAAAFGVQSSRNREADFTHGNYRHFIVGGIIFTVIFVLTVAFVVSLVLKNAGAS
;
A
#
# COMPACT_ATOMS: atom_id res chain seq x y z
N MET A 1 -45.19 46.28 10.33
CA MET A 1 -44.70 45.95 8.97
C MET A 1 -43.24 45.49 9.08
N SER A 2 -43.04 44.21 9.39
CA SER A 2 -41.74 43.53 9.34
C SER A 2 -41.87 42.47 8.25
N GLN A 3 -41.25 42.73 7.10
CA GLN A 3 -41.27 41.85 5.93
C GLN A 3 -40.63 40.49 6.28
N GLN A 4 -41.36 39.42 5.96
CA GLN A 4 -40.88 38.04 5.78
C GLN A 4 -40.08 37.97 4.46
N SER A 5 -39.01 37.20 4.31
CA SER A 5 -39.07 35.78 3.90
C SER A 5 -37.68 35.09 3.89
N PRO A 6 -37.64 33.74 3.81
CA PRO A 6 -36.61 32.86 4.36
C PRO A 6 -35.52 32.42 3.36
N GLY A 7 -34.54 31.66 3.87
CA GLY A 7 -33.82 30.65 3.09
C GLY A 7 -32.35 30.95 2.81
N ARG A 8 -31.47 30.28 3.55
CA ARG A 8 -30.27 29.61 3.00
C ARG A 8 -29.98 28.32 3.76
N GLU A 9 -30.53 27.26 3.19
CA GLU A 9 -30.03 25.89 3.25
C GLU A 9 -28.61 25.74 2.64
N ASN A 10 -27.96 24.62 2.99
CA ASN A 10 -26.61 24.11 2.66
C ASN A 10 -25.58 24.32 3.77
N GLY A 11 -24.88 23.30 4.25
CA GLY A 11 -24.78 21.92 3.78
C GLY A 11 -23.53 21.32 4.43
N GLY A 12 -23.71 20.19 5.09
CA GLY A 12 -22.64 19.50 5.81
C GLY A 12 -23.19 18.24 6.43
N GLY A 13 -23.74 17.38 5.56
CA GLY A 13 -24.29 16.11 5.95
C GLY A 13 -23.32 15.33 6.82
N ALA A 14 -23.85 14.76 7.90
CA ALA A 14 -23.23 13.65 8.58
C ALA A 14 -23.08 12.49 7.57
N GLU A 15 -21.97 12.49 6.83
CA GLU A 15 -21.56 11.35 6.00
C GLU A 15 -21.41 10.14 6.92
N GLY A 16 -22.35 9.20 6.78
CA GLY A 16 -22.32 7.92 7.46
C GLY A 16 -20.96 7.26 7.28
N ARG A 17 -20.44 6.70 8.37
CA ARG A 17 -19.18 5.96 8.41
C ARG A 17 -19.21 4.85 7.35
N LYS A 18 -18.65 5.12 6.16
CA LYS A 18 -18.41 4.09 5.12
C LYS A 18 -17.58 3.00 5.77
N SER A 19 -18.19 1.84 6.02
CA SER A 19 -17.45 0.66 6.47
C SER A 19 -16.43 0.33 5.39
N VAL A 20 -15.17 0.19 5.79
CA VAL A 20 -14.11 -0.20 4.86
C VAL A 20 -14.54 -1.54 4.26
N PRO A 21 -14.78 -1.61 2.94
CA PRO A 21 -15.24 -2.85 2.33
C PRO A 21 -14.16 -3.91 2.51
N LEU A 22 -14.55 -5.16 2.74
CA LEU A 22 -13.61 -6.28 2.90
C LEU A 22 -12.63 -6.39 1.71
N LEU A 23 -13.10 -6.01 0.52
CA LEU A 23 -12.26 -5.88 -0.68
C LEU A 23 -11.15 -4.82 -0.54
N GLY A 24 -11.39 -3.71 0.16
CA GLY A 24 -10.37 -2.71 0.47
C GLY A 24 -9.31 -3.24 1.44
N VAL A 25 -9.70 -4.14 2.34
CA VAL A 25 -8.79 -4.86 3.23
C VAL A 25 -7.88 -5.79 2.43
N VAL A 26 -8.42 -6.61 1.53
CA VAL A 26 -7.62 -7.48 0.64
C VAL A 26 -6.69 -6.67 -0.27
N LYS A 27 -7.17 -5.54 -0.79
CA LYS A 27 -6.37 -4.65 -1.65
C LYS A 27 -5.22 -3.99 -0.89
N SER A 28 -5.41 -3.67 0.39
CA SER A 28 -4.36 -3.19 1.30
C SER A 28 -3.36 -4.29 1.63
N ILE A 29 -3.82 -5.52 1.83
CA ILE A 29 -2.97 -6.69 2.07
C ILE A 29 -2.09 -6.98 0.85
N ALA A 30 -2.64 -6.86 -0.36
CA ALA A 30 -1.88 -7.02 -1.60
C ALA A 30 -0.87 -5.89 -1.84
N ALA A 31 -1.25 -4.62 -1.64
CA ALA A 31 -0.32 -3.49 -1.77
C ALA A 31 0.85 -3.60 -0.77
N ALA A 32 0.56 -4.11 0.44
CA ALA A 32 1.57 -4.44 1.43
C ALA A 32 2.45 -5.64 1.02
N ALA A 33 1.90 -6.65 0.33
CA ALA A 33 2.65 -7.81 -0.15
C ALA A 33 3.67 -7.47 -1.25
N PHE A 34 3.41 -6.43 -2.03
CA PHE A 34 4.30 -5.94 -3.09
C PHE A 34 5.20 -4.76 -2.67
N GLY A 35 5.24 -4.41 -1.38
CA GLY A 35 6.20 -3.45 -0.83
C GLY A 35 5.84 -1.97 -0.97
N VAL A 36 4.61 -1.63 -1.38
CA VAL A 36 4.19 -0.23 -1.50
C VAL A 36 3.42 0.16 -0.24
N GLN A 37 4.18 0.58 0.75
CA GLN A 37 3.63 1.17 1.97
C GLN A 37 2.84 2.44 1.63
N SER A 38 1.70 2.61 2.29
CA SER A 38 0.77 3.73 2.09
C SER A 38 1.50 5.09 2.16
N SER A 39 1.20 5.98 1.21
CA SER A 39 1.82 7.30 1.00
C SER A 39 1.89 8.17 2.25
N ARG A 40 0.93 7.98 3.18
CA ARG A 40 0.87 8.69 4.47
C ARG A 40 2.10 8.44 5.37
N ASN A 41 2.74 7.27 5.27
CA ASN A 41 3.99 6.98 5.99
C ASN A 41 5.20 7.55 5.26
N ARG A 42 5.12 7.64 3.93
CA ARG A 42 6.17 8.16 3.05
C ARG A 42 6.36 9.67 3.26
N GLU A 43 5.30 10.45 3.30
CA GLU A 43 5.37 11.92 3.42
C GLU A 43 6.02 12.38 4.75
N ALA A 44 5.78 11.65 5.84
CA ALA A 44 6.43 11.90 7.11
C ALA A 44 7.95 11.60 7.08
N ASP A 45 8.34 10.50 6.42
CA ASP A 45 9.73 10.07 6.29
C ASP A 45 10.52 10.88 5.25
N PHE A 46 9.84 11.42 4.23
CA PHE A 46 10.44 12.29 3.22
C PHE A 46 10.83 13.66 3.76
N THR A 47 10.06 14.17 4.72
CA THR A 47 10.29 15.51 5.29
C THR A 47 11.53 15.55 6.20
N HIS A 48 11.99 14.40 6.71
CA HIS A 48 13.09 14.30 7.68
C HIS A 48 14.33 13.51 7.18
N GLY A 49 14.43 13.16 5.89
CA GLY A 49 15.65 12.57 5.31
C GLY A 49 15.75 11.03 5.30
N ASN A 50 14.64 10.30 5.50
CA ASN A 50 14.64 8.85 5.70
C ASN A 50 14.57 7.99 4.41
N TYR A 51 14.92 8.54 3.23
CA TYR A 51 14.89 7.80 1.95
C TYR A 51 15.75 6.53 1.94
N ARG A 52 16.75 6.45 2.84
CA ARG A 52 17.65 5.31 3.01
C ARG A 52 16.90 4.02 3.38
N HIS A 53 15.81 4.10 4.15
CA HIS A 53 15.02 2.93 4.54
C HIS A 53 14.36 2.25 3.34
N PHE A 54 13.91 3.03 2.36
CA PHE A 54 13.32 2.49 1.13
C PHE A 54 14.37 1.82 0.23
N ILE A 55 15.59 2.38 0.16
CA ILE A 55 16.69 1.80 -0.62
C ILE A 55 17.16 0.50 -0.01
N VAL A 56 17.38 0.47 1.31
CA VAL A 56 17.78 -0.74 2.03
C VAL A 56 16.69 -1.82 1.92
N GLY A 57 15.41 -1.45 2.08
CA GLY A 57 14.29 -2.37 1.88
C GLY A 57 14.25 -2.95 0.47
N GLY A 58 14.50 -2.12 -0.56
CA GLY A 58 14.58 -2.55 -1.95
C GLY A 58 15.72 -3.54 -2.19
N ILE A 59 16.93 -3.25 -1.69
CA ILE A 59 18.10 -4.13 -1.85
C ILE A 59 17.85 -5.49 -1.18
N ILE A 60 17.36 -5.49 0.06
CA ILE A 60 17.05 -6.73 0.79
C ILE A 60 16.00 -7.54 0.05
N PHE A 61 14.93 -6.89 -0.45
CA PHE A 61 13.91 -7.55 -1.26
C PHE A 61 14.50 -8.15 -2.54
N THR A 62 15.37 -7.44 -3.24
CA THR A 62 16.02 -7.93 -4.46
C THR A 62 16.90 -9.15 -4.20
N VAL A 63 17.70 -9.14 -3.12
CA VAL A 63 18.54 -10.29 -2.77
C VAL A 63 17.67 -11.52 -2.50
N ILE A 64 16.63 -11.36 -1.68
CA ILE A 64 15.69 -12.46 -1.37
C ILE A 64 15.01 -12.98 -2.64
N PHE A 65 14.60 -12.08 -3.53
CA PHE A 65 13.95 -12.45 -4.79
C PHE A 65 14.88 -13.27 -5.68
N VAL A 66 16.13 -12.83 -5.87
CA VAL A 66 17.12 -13.55 -6.69
C VAL A 66 17.42 -14.93 -6.12
N LEU A 67 17.61 -15.05 -4.80
CA LEU A 67 17.83 -16.34 -4.14
C LEU A 67 16.63 -17.27 -4.30
N THR A 68 15.40 -16.73 -4.20
CA THR A 68 14.17 -17.50 -4.40
C THR A 68 14.11 -18.06 -5.83
N VAL A 69 14.39 -17.24 -6.84
CA VAL A 69 14.42 -17.68 -8.23
C VAL A 69 15.52 -18.72 -8.45
N ALA A 70 16.73 -18.48 -7.94
CA ALA A 70 17.85 -19.41 -8.06
C ALA A 70 17.54 -20.76 -7.40
N PHE A 71 16.89 -20.75 -6.24
CA PHE A 71 16.43 -21.95 -5.54
C PHE A 71 15.40 -22.73 -6.35
N VAL A 72 14.39 -22.05 -6.90
CA VAL A 72 13.37 -22.68 -7.77
C VAL A 72 14.03 -23.28 -9.00
N VAL A 73 14.94 -22.57 -9.66
CA VAL A 73 15.69 -23.08 -10.82
C VAL A 73 16.51 -24.30 -10.44
N SER A 74 17.20 -24.27 -9.31
CA SER A 74 17.98 -25.40 -8.82
C SER A 74 17.10 -26.62 -8.55
N LEU A 75 15.90 -26.41 -8.01
CA LEU A 75 14.93 -27.48 -7.79
C LEU A 75 14.44 -28.05 -9.13
N VAL A 76 14.10 -27.20 -10.09
CA VAL A 76 13.65 -27.63 -11.41
C VAL A 76 14.74 -28.43 -12.13
N LEU A 77 16.00 -27.97 -12.12
CA LEU A 77 17.12 -28.67 -12.76
C LEU A 77 17.36 -30.05 -12.14
N LYS A 78 17.32 -30.15 -10.82
CA LYS A 78 17.42 -31.44 -10.11
C LYS A 78 16.28 -32.39 -10.48
N ASN A 79 15.06 -31.89 -10.62
CA ASN A 79 13.90 -32.70 -11.01
C ASN A 79 13.89 -33.04 -12.51
N ALA A 80 14.53 -32.22 -13.35
CA ALA A 80 14.65 -32.43 -14.79
C ALA A 80 15.79 -33.38 -15.19
N GLY A 81 16.52 -33.95 -14.22
CA GLY A 81 17.62 -34.89 -14.49
C GLY A 81 18.91 -34.24 -14.97
N ALA A 82 19.04 -32.91 -14.86
CA ALA A 82 20.31 -32.23 -15.06
C ALA A 82 21.16 -32.45 -13.80
N SER A 83 21.98 -33.50 -13.79
CA SER A 83 23.01 -33.79 -12.79
C SER A 83 24.33 -34.01 -13.49
#